data_AF-A0AA46X052-F1
#
_entry.id   AF-A0AA46X052-F1
#
_cell.length_a   1.000
_cell.length_b   1.000
_cell.length_c   1.000
_cell.angle_alpha   90.00
_cell.angle_beta   90.00
_cell.angle_gamma   90.00
#
_symmetry.space_group_name_H-M   'P 1'
#
loop_
_entity.id
_entity.type
_entity.pdbx_description
1 polymer ?
#
loop_
_entity_poly.entity_id
_entity_poly.type
_entity_poly.pdbx_seq_one_letter_code
_entity_poly.pdbx_strand_id
1 'polypeptide(L)'
;MGHDRLLFIGRPDADEVAHWSTLRELAPQRGWKPTRTFEPGEVAWAVAAGSALEQSGPIAEVIHSLQEAHIPCTSALDAIRHAYSASRLSV
;
A
#
# COMPACT_ATOMS: atom_id res chain seq x y z
N MET A 1 12.92 -14.84 -4.02
CA MET A 1 12.96 -13.37 -4.19
C MET A 1 11.85 -12.84 -3.31
N GLY A 2 12.17 -11.99 -2.34
CA GLY A 2 11.21 -11.62 -1.29
C GLY A 2 10.21 -10.58 -1.77
N HIS A 3 8.97 -10.69 -1.30
CA HIS A 3 7.99 -9.61 -1.43
C HIS A 3 8.48 -8.41 -0.62
N ASP A 4 9.06 -7.41 -1.27
CA ASP A 4 9.63 -6.22 -0.63
C ASP A 4 9.04 -4.91 -1.18
N ARG A 5 8.10 -4.95 -2.12
CA ARG A 5 7.52 -3.73 -2.69
C ARG A 5 6.24 -3.29 -1.98
N LEU A 6 6.16 -1.99 -1.74
CA LEU A 6 4.94 -1.30 -1.30
C LEU A 6 4.32 -0.59 -2.50
N LEU A 7 3.24 -1.14 -3.04
CA LEU A 7 2.58 -0.64 -4.24
C LEU A 7 1.60 0.49 -3.91
N PHE A 8 1.68 1.62 -4.59
CA PHE A 8 0.73 2.73 -4.48
C PHE A 8 -0.16 2.81 -5.73
N ILE A 9 -1.48 2.74 -5.53
CA ILE A 9 -2.49 2.61 -6.58
C ILE A 9 -3.42 3.83 -6.58
N GLY A 10 -3.58 4.41 -7.77
CA GLY A 10 -4.40 5.60 -7.98
C GLY A 10 -3.69 6.90 -7.60
N ARG A 11 -4.48 7.94 -7.36
CA ARG A 11 -4.01 9.28 -7.01
C ARG A 11 -4.66 9.69 -5.67
N PRO A 12 -3.87 9.99 -4.64
CA PRO A 12 -4.40 10.45 -3.37
C PRO A 12 -5.03 11.83 -3.53
N ASP A 13 -6.09 12.09 -2.78
CA ASP A 13 -6.61 13.44 -2.58
C ASP A 13 -5.74 14.26 -1.59
N ALA A 14 -6.15 15.50 -1.31
CA ALA A 14 -5.40 16.40 -0.44
C ALA A 14 -5.21 15.85 0.99
N ASP A 15 -6.19 15.11 1.50
CA ASP A 15 -6.18 14.56 2.86
C ASP A 15 -5.36 13.25 2.92
N GLU A 16 -5.31 12.50 1.82
CA GLU A 16 -4.55 11.26 1.71
C GLU A 16 -3.05 11.50 1.46
N VAL A 17 -2.66 12.62 0.83
CA VAL A 17 -1.25 12.92 0.49
C VAL A 17 -0.33 12.89 1.71
N ALA A 18 -0.79 13.36 2.87
CA ALA A 18 0.00 13.34 4.10
C ALA A 18 0.29 11.89 4.56
N HIS A 19 -0.71 11.02 4.51
CA HIS A 19 -0.57 9.61 4.87
C HIS A 19 0.32 8.87 3.87
N TRP A 20 0.17 9.14 2.57
CA TRP A 20 1.00 8.54 1.54
C TRP A 20 2.47 8.94 1.67
N SER A 21 2.74 10.22 1.94
CA SER A 21 4.09 10.73 2.16
C SER A 21 4.72 10.06 3.38
N THR A 22 3.99 10.01 4.50
CA THR A 22 4.43 9.34 5.73
C THR A 22 4.77 7.87 5.47
N LEU A 23 3.90 7.15 4.77
CA LEU A 23 4.12 5.73 4.50
C LEU A 23 5.32 5.48 3.57
N ARG A 24 5.57 6.38 2.59
CA ARG A 24 6.76 6.31 1.73
C ARG A 24 8.04 6.53 2.51
N GLU A 25 8.03 7.41 3.50
CA GLU A 25 9.19 7.67 4.38
C GLU A 25 9.45 6.50 5.35
N LEU A 26 8.40 5.85 5.84
CA LEU A 26 8.52 4.73 6.77
C LEU A 26 8.82 3.39 6.10
N ALA A 27 8.38 3.18 4.86
CA ALA A 27 8.53 1.92 4.12
C ALA A 27 9.95 1.31 4.18
N PRO A 28 11.05 2.08 4.00
CA PRO A 28 12.40 1.53 4.08
C PRO A 28 12.75 0.92 5.45
N GLN A 29 12.14 1.38 6.55
CA GLN A 29 12.38 0.85 7.89
C GLN A 29 11.90 -0.61 8.03
N ARG A 30 10.98 -1.05 7.15
CA ARG A 30 10.52 -2.44 7.04
C ARG A 30 11.17 -3.21 5.91
N GLY A 31 12.17 -2.62 5.27
CA GLY A 31 12.76 -3.18 4.04
C GLY A 31 11.84 -3.05 2.84
N TRP A 32 10.78 -2.23 2.91
CA TRP A 32 9.87 -2.04 1.79
C TRP A 32 10.33 -0.94 0.82
N LYS A 33 10.17 -1.20 -0.47
CA LYS A 33 10.46 -0.27 -1.56
C LYS A 33 9.15 0.27 -2.16
N PRO A 34 8.88 1.58 -2.02
CA PRO A 34 7.73 2.20 -2.67
C PRO A 34 7.77 2.02 -4.20
N THR A 35 6.66 1.58 -4.79
CA THR A 35 6.49 1.47 -6.25
C THR A 35 5.11 1.95 -6.67
N ARG A 36 4.97 2.36 -7.94
CA ARG A 36 3.65 2.56 -8.60
C ARG A 36 3.37 1.50 -9.66
N THR A 37 4.32 0.60 -9.89
CA THR A 37 4.22 -0.47 -10.87
C THR A 37 3.89 -1.76 -10.15
N PHE A 38 2.81 -2.42 -10.57
CA PHE A 38 2.40 -3.70 -10.04
C PHE A 38 3.23 -4.83 -10.67
N GLU A 39 3.88 -5.62 -9.80
CA GLU A 39 4.59 -6.84 -10.17
C GLU A 39 4.17 -7.93 -9.16
N PRO A 40 3.33 -8.91 -9.58
CA PRO A 40 2.66 -9.85 -8.67
C PRO A 40 3.58 -10.62 -7.72
N GLY A 41 4.84 -10.87 -8.13
CA GLY A 41 5.82 -11.61 -7.34
C GLY A 41 6.66 -10.76 -6.38
N GLU A 42 6.54 -9.44 -6.42
CA GLU A 42 7.42 -8.54 -5.65
C GLU A 42 6.66 -7.68 -4.64
N VAL A 43 5.33 -7.56 -4.78
CA VAL A 43 4.51 -6.73 -3.90
C VAL A 43 4.21 -7.45 -2.59
N ALA A 44 4.58 -6.81 -1.49
CA ALA A 44 4.28 -7.25 -0.12
C ALA A 44 2.96 -6.66 0.38
N TRP A 45 2.64 -5.44 -0.05
CA TRP A 45 1.47 -4.68 0.39
C TRP A 45 1.08 -3.65 -0.69
N ALA A 46 -0.22 -3.48 -0.92
CA ALA A 46 -0.77 -2.46 -1.79
C ALA A 46 -1.56 -1.39 -1.03
N VAL A 47 -1.40 -0.15 -1.44
CA VAL A 47 -1.98 1.06 -0.84
C VAL A 47 -2.81 1.73 -1.92
N ALA A 48 -4.13 1.69 -1.75
CA ALA A 48 -5.06 2.30 -2.68
C ALA A 48 -5.55 3.66 -2.15
N ALA A 49 -5.70 4.62 -3.06
CA ALA A 49 -6.44 5.85 -2.77
C ALA A 49 -7.94 5.52 -2.67
N GLY A 50 -8.70 6.26 -1.88
CA GLY A 50 -10.16 6.09 -1.78
C GLY A 50 -10.83 6.13 -3.15
N SER A 51 -10.41 7.09 -3.99
CA SER A 51 -10.88 7.21 -5.38
C SER A 51 -10.53 6.01 -6.27
N ALA A 52 -9.48 5.24 -5.95
CA ALA A 52 -9.07 4.05 -6.69
C ALA A 52 -9.97 2.83 -6.39
N LEU A 53 -10.59 2.80 -5.21
CA LEU A 53 -11.53 1.75 -4.81
C LEU A 53 -12.90 1.94 -5.48
N GLU A 54 -13.24 3.16 -5.87
CA GLU A 54 -14.53 3.50 -6.48
C GLU A 54 -14.51 3.45 -8.02
N GLN A 55 -13.34 3.30 -8.65
CA GLN A 55 -13.19 3.39 -10.10
C GLN A 55 -13.27 2.04 -10.83
N SER A 56 -14.09 2.00 -11.88
CA SER A 56 -14.09 0.98 -12.92
C SER A 56 -12.94 1.23 -13.91
N GLY A 57 -12.16 0.21 -14.26
CA GLY A 57 -11.10 0.31 -15.27
C GLY A 57 -9.82 -0.45 -14.91
N PRO A 58 -8.65 -0.07 -15.46
CA PRO A 58 -7.38 -0.78 -15.25
C PRO A 58 -6.96 -0.91 -13.78
N ILE A 59 -7.40 0.02 -12.93
CA ILE A 59 -7.16 -0.01 -11.48
C ILE A 59 -7.93 -1.17 -10.82
N ALA A 60 -9.17 -1.44 -11.26
CA ALA A 60 -9.96 -2.55 -10.74
C ALA A 60 -9.32 -3.91 -11.09
N GLU A 61 -8.72 -4.04 -12.28
CA GLU A 61 -7.97 -5.24 -12.67
C GLU A 61 -6.73 -5.46 -11.78
N VAL A 62 -6.03 -4.40 -11.40
CA VAL A 62 -4.90 -4.49 -10.46
C VAL A 62 -5.39 -4.89 -9.07
N ILE A 63 -6.49 -4.30 -8.57
CA ILE A 63 -7.08 -4.67 -7.28
C ILE A 63 -7.51 -6.13 -7.28
N HIS A 64 -8.17 -6.59 -8.35
CA HIS A 64 -8.55 -8.00 -8.51
C HIS A 64 -7.31 -8.91 -8.52
N SER A 65 -6.25 -8.52 -9.23
CA SER A 65 -5.00 -9.29 -9.27
C SER A 65 -4.33 -9.40 -7.89
N LEU A 66 -4.41 -8.34 -7.07
CA LEU A 66 -3.92 -8.36 -5.70
C LEU A 66 -4.74 -9.30 -4.82
N GLN A 67 -6.05 -9.32 -4.98
CA GLN A 67 -6.95 -10.23 -4.25
C GLN A 67 -6.65 -11.69 -4.59
N GLU A 68 -6.52 -12.03 -5.87
CA GLU A 68 -6.14 -13.38 -6.32
C GLU A 68 -4.77 -13.81 -5.76
N ALA A 69 -3.82 -12.88 -5.72
CA ALA A 69 -2.49 -13.10 -5.16
C ALA A 69 -2.45 -13.07 -3.62
N HIS A 70 -3.60 -12.88 -2.94
CA HIS A 70 -3.71 -12.74 -1.49
C HIS A 70 -2.82 -11.64 -0.89
N ILE A 71 -2.59 -10.57 -1.67
CA ILE A 71 -1.78 -9.42 -1.26
C ILE A 71 -2.71 -8.41 -0.56
N PRO A 72 -2.38 -7.94 0.66
CA PRO A 72 -3.21 -6.96 1.36
C PRO A 72 -3.27 -5.64 0.57
N CYS A 73 -4.48 -5.14 0.37
CA CYS A 73 -4.75 -3.86 -0.29
C CYS A 73 -5.60 -2.99 0.65
N THR A 74 -5.06 -1.88 1.12
CA THR A 74 -5.70 -1.03 2.15
C THR A 74 -5.52 0.45 1.85
N SER A 75 -6.21 1.32 2.59
CA SER A 75 -5.89 2.74 2.61
C SER A 75 -4.48 2.98 3.19
N ALA A 76 -3.89 4.15 2.92
CA ALA A 76 -2.61 4.52 3.52
C ALA A 76 -2.69 4.65 5.04
N LEU A 77 -3.80 5.16 5.56
CA LEU A 77 -4.02 5.29 7.00
C LEU A 77 -4.07 3.91 7.68
N ASP A 78 -4.79 2.96 7.09
CA ASP A 78 -4.86 1.61 7.61
C ASP A 78 -3.51 0.90 7.50
N ALA A 79 -2.79 1.07 6.38
CA ALA A 79 -1.44 0.55 6.24
C ALA A 79 -0.52 1.09 7.34
N ILE A 80 -0.58 2.39 7.65
CA ILE A 80 0.18 2.99 8.76
C ILE A 80 -0.22 2.35 10.09
N ARG A 81 -1.52 2.20 10.36
CA ARG A 81 -2.00 1.58 11.60
C ARG A 81 -1.53 0.13 11.70
N HIS A 82 -1.74 -0.69 10.69
CA HIS A 82 -1.34 -2.10 10.76
C HIS A 82 0.17 -2.30 10.78
N ALA A 83 0.91 -1.53 9.99
CA ALA A 83 2.35 -1.69 9.86
C ALA A 83 3.16 -0.88 10.89
N TYR A 84 2.61 0.12 11.55
CA TYR A 84 3.43 0.98 12.42
C TYR A 84 2.76 1.31 13.76
N SER A 85 1.57 0.77 14.07
CA SER A 85 0.98 0.92 15.41
C SER A 85 1.63 0.04 16.49
N ALA A 86 2.53 -0.89 16.14
CA ALA A 86 3.22 -1.75 17.09
C ALA A 86 4.47 -1.11 17.74
N SER A 87 4.45 0.18 18.04
CA SER A 87 5.50 0.87 18.82
C SER A 87 5.08 1.20 20.27
N ARG A 88 4.03 0.56 20.79
CA ARG A 88 3.77 0.54 22.24
C ARG A 88 3.34 -0.86 22.67
N LEU A 89 4.29 -1.66 23.15
CA LEU A 89 4.20 -2.59 24.29
C LEU A 89 5.38 -3.56 24.25
N SER A 90 6.54 -3.06 24.64
CA SER A 90 7.62 -3.86 25.23
C SER A 90 8.37 -2.93 26.17
N VAL A 91 7.74 -2.65 27.31
CA VAL A 91 8.40 -2.22 28.56
C VAL A 91 8.27 -3.38 29.52
#